data_AF-A0A965FXC0-F1
#
_entry.id   AF-A0A965FXC0-F1
#
_cell.length_a   1.000
_cell.length_b   1.000
_cell.length_c   1.000
_cell.angle_alpha   90.00
_cell.angle_beta   90.00
_cell.angle_gamma   90.00
#
_symmetry.space_group_name_H-M   'P 1'
#
loop_
_entity.id
_entity.type
_entity.pdbx_description
1 polymer ?
#
loop_
_entity_poly.entity_id
_entity_poly.type
_entity_poly.pdbx_seq_one_letter_code
_entity_poly.pdbx_strand_id
1 'polypeptide(L)'
;MNNILSTQPAKIDGTLSANGRLIFSSPNGMIFGKDAKVNVETLLATTHRMTNKTANTFELNNSGSGSIINLGQLAANNVYLIGRDVLNAGDINSSNGSVGLLAASDLRVIFDDAGLLTATVLSNDLFGIVENTGNITVLF
;
A
#
# COMPACT_ATOMS: atom_id res chain seq x y z
N MET A 1 4.03 -2.47 -12.53
CA MET A 1 4.17 -1.28 -11.65
C MET A 1 3.54 -0.10 -12.36
N ASN A 2 2.70 0.65 -11.65
CA ASN A 2 2.04 1.85 -12.17
C ASN A 2 2.55 3.08 -11.39
N ASN A 3 3.23 4.00 -12.08
CA ASN A 3 3.69 5.26 -11.52
C ASN A 3 2.74 6.38 -11.95
N ILE A 4 2.00 6.95 -11.00
CA ILE A 4 0.91 7.89 -11.26
C ILE A 4 1.42 9.30 -10.97
N LEU A 5 1.62 10.08 -12.03
CA LEU A 5 2.17 11.45 -11.98
C LEU A 5 1.07 12.54 -12.09
N SER A 6 -0.21 12.15 -12.07
CA SER A 6 -1.34 13.08 -12.00
C SER A 6 -1.23 13.99 -10.79
N THR A 7 -1.70 15.24 -10.89
CA THR A 7 -1.78 16.19 -9.78
C THR A 7 -2.91 15.88 -8.79
N GLN A 8 -3.81 14.96 -9.14
CA GLN A 8 -4.91 14.49 -8.29
C GLN A 8 -4.63 13.09 -7.74
N PRO A 9 -5.23 12.72 -6.59
CA PRO A 9 -5.18 11.35 -6.09
C PRO A 9 -5.65 10.34 -7.14
N ALA A 10 -4.95 9.23 -7.25
CA ALA A 10 -5.41 8.09 -8.03
C ALA A 10 -6.67 7.50 -7.39
N LYS A 11 -7.67 7.14 -8.21
CA LYS A 11 -8.90 6.54 -7.71
C LYS A 11 -9.22 5.24 -8.41
N ILE A 12 -9.52 4.21 -7.64
CA ILE A 12 -10.06 2.93 -8.11
C ILE A 12 -11.46 2.82 -7.54
N ASP A 13 -12.49 2.92 -8.38
CA ASP A 13 -13.89 2.75 -8.00
C ASP A 13 -14.51 1.43 -8.52
N GLY A 14 -13.74 0.67 -9.31
CA GLY A 14 -14.22 -0.55 -9.97
C GLY A 14 -13.42 -1.79 -9.58
N THR A 15 -13.51 -2.81 -10.43
CA THR A 15 -12.82 -4.08 -10.22
C THR A 15 -11.41 -4.04 -10.81
N LEU A 16 -10.44 -4.56 -10.06
CA LEU A 16 -9.08 -4.76 -10.50
C LEU A 16 -8.64 -6.18 -10.17
N SER A 17 -8.23 -6.94 -11.18
CA SER A 17 -7.81 -8.33 -11.02
C SER A 17 -6.45 -8.54 -11.68
N ALA A 18 -5.53 -9.24 -11.00
CA ALA A 18 -4.23 -9.61 -11.58
C ALA A 18 -3.67 -10.86 -10.91
N ASN A 19 -3.01 -11.73 -11.67
CA ASN A 19 -2.45 -13.00 -11.16
C ASN A 19 -1.08 -12.82 -10.51
N GLY A 20 -0.76 -11.64 -9.98
CA GLY A 20 0.62 -11.34 -9.55
C GLY A 20 0.72 -10.11 -8.68
N ARG A 21 1.93 -9.53 -8.64
CA ARG A 21 2.23 -8.34 -7.85
C ARG A 21 1.77 -7.07 -8.56
N LEU A 22 0.89 -6.33 -7.91
CA LEU A 22 0.44 -5.01 -8.32
C LEU A 22 1.01 -3.95 -7.40
N ILE A 23 1.80 -3.03 -7.98
CA ILE A 23 2.46 -1.95 -7.25
C ILE A 23 2.02 -0.61 -7.82
N PHE A 24 1.51 0.25 -6.94
CA PHE A 24 1.13 1.64 -7.22
C PHE A 24 2.03 2.61 -6.46
N SER A 25 2.56 3.60 -7.17
CA SER A 25 3.19 4.79 -6.59
C SER A 25 2.42 6.02 -7.04
N SER A 26 1.79 6.72 -6.10
CA SER A 26 1.01 7.93 -6.35
C SER A 26 1.25 8.96 -5.24
N PRO A 27 2.22 9.88 -5.42
CA PRO A 27 2.54 10.88 -4.39
C PRO A 27 1.38 11.79 -3.98
N ASN A 28 0.42 12.00 -4.88
CA ASN A 28 -0.77 12.81 -4.59
C ASN A 28 -1.89 12.01 -3.92
N GLY A 29 -1.68 10.72 -3.64
CA GLY A 29 -2.60 9.87 -2.89
C GLY A 29 -3.27 8.80 -3.75
N MET A 30 -3.86 7.80 -3.07
CA MET A 30 -4.60 6.72 -3.70
C MET A 30 -5.85 6.42 -2.90
N ILE A 31 -6.99 6.32 -3.58
CA ILE A 31 -8.29 6.04 -3.00
C ILE A 31 -8.87 4.80 -3.67
N PHE A 32 -9.08 3.74 -2.89
CA PHE A 32 -9.94 2.61 -3.26
C PHE A 32 -11.35 2.94 -2.76
N GLY A 33 -12.24 3.30 -3.68
CA GLY A 33 -13.61 3.70 -3.35
C GLY A 33 -14.45 2.55 -2.78
N LYS A 34 -15.62 2.87 -2.24
CA LYS A 34 -16.52 1.88 -1.61
C LYS A 34 -16.92 0.71 -2.51
N ASP A 35 -16.96 0.94 -3.82
CA ASP A 35 -17.35 -0.05 -4.82
C ASP A 35 -16.12 -0.79 -5.40
N ALA A 36 -14.92 -0.42 -4.96
CA ALA A 36 -13.67 -1.02 -5.43
C ALA A 36 -13.56 -2.48 -4.98
N LYS A 37 -13.19 -3.35 -5.92
CA LYS A 37 -12.88 -4.76 -5.66
C LYS A 37 -11.53 -5.10 -6.26
N VAL A 38 -10.52 -5.27 -5.41
CA VAL A 38 -9.18 -5.64 -5.84
C VAL A 38 -8.93 -7.10 -5.50
N ASN A 39 -8.54 -7.91 -6.48
CA ASN A 39 -8.17 -9.31 -6.30
C ASN A 39 -6.82 -9.58 -6.99
N VAL A 40 -5.76 -9.69 -6.19
CA VAL A 40 -4.38 -9.85 -6.69
C VAL A 40 -3.57 -10.81 -5.81
N GLU A 41 -2.39 -11.24 -6.23
CA GLU A 41 -1.50 -12.00 -5.32
C GLU A 41 -0.84 -11.08 -4.28
N THR A 42 -0.37 -9.92 -4.72
CA THR A 42 0.25 -8.92 -3.83
C THR A 42 -0.16 -7.53 -4.27
N LEU A 43 -0.62 -6.71 -3.32
CA LEU A 43 -0.88 -5.29 -3.51
C LEU A 43 0.11 -4.47 -2.69
N LEU A 44 0.84 -3.58 -3.33
CA LEU A 44 1.60 -2.51 -2.67
C LEU A 44 1.11 -1.16 -3.21
N ALA A 45 0.48 -0.35 -2.37
CA ALA A 45 0.07 1.01 -2.72
C ALA A 45 0.85 2.00 -1.86
N THR A 46 1.50 2.97 -2.51
CA THR A 46 2.30 3.96 -1.79
C THR A 46 2.22 5.38 -2.32
N THR A 47 2.34 6.36 -1.43
CA THR A 47 2.56 7.78 -1.76
C THR A 47 4.03 8.15 -1.90
N HIS A 48 4.95 7.22 -1.66
CA HIS A 48 6.37 7.47 -1.81
C HIS A 48 6.80 7.34 -3.25
N ARG A 49 7.85 8.09 -3.61
CA ARG A 49 8.61 7.78 -4.81
C ARG A 49 9.53 6.60 -4.52
N MET A 50 9.51 5.61 -5.39
CA MET A 50 10.49 4.52 -5.37
C MET A 50 11.79 5.01 -6.04
N THR A 51 12.80 5.34 -5.26
CA THR A 51 14.10 5.84 -5.79
C THR A 51 15.06 4.70 -6.12
N ASN A 52 14.94 3.56 -5.43
CA ASN A 52 15.70 2.35 -5.70
C ASN A 52 14.79 1.13 -5.54
N LYS A 53 14.92 0.18 -6.48
CA LYS A 53 14.17 -1.07 -6.45
C LYS A 53 15.03 -2.24 -6.93
N THR A 54 15.04 -3.31 -6.16
CA THR A 54 15.50 -4.64 -6.59
C THR A 54 14.28 -5.56 -6.72
N ALA A 55 14.48 -6.86 -6.88
CA ALA A 55 13.38 -7.83 -6.93
C ALA A 55 12.52 -7.81 -5.65
N ASN A 56 13.17 -7.59 -4.51
CA ASN A 56 12.58 -7.78 -3.19
C ASN A 56 12.74 -6.57 -2.26
N THR A 57 13.53 -5.56 -2.64
CA THR A 57 13.76 -4.37 -1.81
C THR A 57 13.26 -3.13 -2.52
N PHE A 58 12.53 -2.29 -1.79
CA PHE A 58 12.11 -0.98 -2.27
C PHE A 58 12.54 0.09 -1.27
N GLU A 59 13.23 1.11 -1.78
CA GLU A 59 13.48 2.35 -1.04
C GLU A 59 12.40 3.35 -1.40
N LEU A 60 11.55 3.62 -0.42
CA LEU A 60 10.38 4.48 -0.49
C LEU A 60 10.76 5.79 0.18
N ASN A 61 11.12 6.79 -0.62
CA ASN A 61 11.61 8.07 -0.11
C ASN A 61 10.71 9.22 -0.56
N ASN A 62 10.78 10.33 0.15
CA ASN A 62 10.03 11.55 -0.14
C ASN A 62 8.54 11.26 -0.33
N SER A 63 7.86 10.76 0.71
CA SER A 63 6.40 10.62 0.66
C SER A 63 5.77 11.91 0.19
N GLY A 64 4.88 11.80 -0.81
CA GLY A 64 4.01 12.92 -1.15
C GLY A 64 3.02 13.23 -0.02
N SER A 65 2.33 14.36 -0.15
CA SER A 65 1.37 14.84 0.85
C SER A 65 0.04 14.10 0.83
N GLY A 66 -0.22 13.28 -0.20
CA GLY A 66 -1.44 12.50 -0.33
C GLY A 66 -1.57 11.40 0.72
N SER A 67 -2.76 10.81 0.77
CA SER A 67 -3.10 9.70 1.68
C SER A 67 -3.38 8.42 0.88
N ILE A 68 -3.20 7.27 1.50
CA ILE A 68 -3.73 5.99 1.01
C ILE A 68 -5.02 5.70 1.77
N ILE A 69 -6.15 5.61 1.06
CA ILE A 69 -7.46 5.41 1.65
C ILE A 69 -8.10 4.17 1.02
N ASN A 70 -8.41 3.17 1.84
CA ASN A 70 -9.25 2.05 1.45
C ASN A 70 -10.65 2.18 2.04
N LEU A 71 -11.66 2.27 1.18
CA LEU A 71 -13.08 2.19 1.52
C LEU A 71 -13.75 0.93 0.95
N GLY A 72 -13.04 0.18 0.11
CA GLY A 72 -13.56 -0.96 -0.64
C GLY A 72 -13.04 -2.30 -0.14
N GLN A 73 -13.01 -3.29 -1.04
CA GLN A 73 -12.60 -4.66 -0.75
C GLN A 73 -11.26 -4.97 -1.41
N LEU A 74 -10.24 -5.23 -0.59
CA LEU A 74 -8.91 -5.62 -1.02
C LEU A 74 -8.67 -7.08 -0.65
N ALA A 75 -8.64 -7.98 -1.63
CA ALA A 75 -8.33 -9.39 -1.47
C ALA A 75 -6.96 -9.69 -2.11
N ALA A 76 -5.98 -10.10 -1.30
CA ALA A 76 -4.69 -10.56 -1.79
C ALA A 76 -3.93 -11.37 -0.74
N ASN A 77 -3.00 -12.25 -1.14
CA ASN A 77 -2.13 -12.92 -0.17
C ASN A 77 -1.36 -11.87 0.64
N ASN A 78 -0.85 -10.83 -0.03
CA ASN A 78 -0.11 -9.76 0.61
C ASN A 78 -0.68 -8.38 0.29
N VAL A 79 -0.96 -7.54 1.31
CA VAL A 79 -1.45 -6.16 1.13
C VAL A 79 -0.60 -5.19 1.94
N TYR A 80 0.02 -4.23 1.27
CA TYR A 80 0.83 -3.18 1.90
C TYR A 80 0.34 -1.80 1.46
N LEU A 81 -0.18 -1.03 2.41
CA LEU A 81 -0.57 0.36 2.21
C LEU A 81 0.43 1.25 2.96
N ILE A 82 1.23 2.01 2.22
CA ILE A 82 2.38 2.74 2.77
C ILE A 82 2.34 4.20 2.35
N GLY A 83 2.14 5.14 3.27
CA GLY A 83 2.12 6.55 2.89
C GLY A 83 2.38 7.50 4.04
N ARG A 84 2.10 8.79 3.83
CA ARG A 84 2.07 9.75 4.94
C ARG A 84 0.88 9.44 5.85
N ASP A 85 -0.31 9.45 5.29
CA ASP A 85 -1.51 9.07 6.03
C ASP A 85 -2.12 7.82 5.36
N VAL A 86 -2.45 6.82 6.17
CA VAL A 86 -3.05 5.57 5.71
C VAL A 86 -4.33 5.33 6.49
N LEU A 87 -5.45 5.21 5.77
CA LEU A 87 -6.75 4.89 6.33
C LEU A 87 -7.29 3.60 5.71
N ASN A 88 -7.61 2.62 6.55
CA ASN A 88 -8.48 1.52 6.18
C ASN A 88 -9.85 1.67 6.85
N ALA A 89 -10.88 1.95 6.05
CA ALA A 89 -12.29 1.96 6.46
C ALA A 89 -13.13 0.94 5.67
N GLY A 90 -12.49 0.08 4.87
CA GLY A 90 -13.10 -1.02 4.14
C GLY A 90 -12.64 -2.38 4.66
N ASP A 91 -12.60 -3.37 3.77
CA ASP A 91 -12.19 -4.74 4.08
C ASP A 91 -10.86 -5.07 3.41
N ILE A 92 -9.92 -5.59 4.20
CA ILE A 92 -8.69 -6.21 3.70
C ILE A 92 -8.70 -7.68 4.09
N ASN A 93 -8.66 -8.56 3.09
CA ASN A 93 -8.67 -10.01 3.28
C ASN A 93 -7.39 -10.61 2.69
N SER A 94 -6.61 -11.26 3.54
CA SER A 94 -5.41 -11.99 3.17
C SER A 94 -5.55 -13.47 3.48
N SER A 95 -5.22 -14.29 2.49
CA SER A 95 -5.14 -15.75 2.60
C SER A 95 -3.69 -16.18 2.37
N ASN A 96 -3.06 -16.77 3.37
CA ASN A 96 -1.67 -17.26 3.30
C ASN A 96 -0.62 -16.17 3.04
N GLY A 97 -0.74 -15.01 3.69
CA GLY A 97 0.30 -13.98 3.63
C GLY A 97 0.16 -12.95 4.76
N SER A 98 0.37 -11.67 4.44
CA SER A 98 0.46 -10.60 5.44
C SER A 98 -0.17 -9.29 4.99
N VAL A 99 -0.64 -8.51 5.96
CA VAL A 99 -1.15 -7.15 5.74
C VAL A 99 -0.29 -6.17 6.53
N GLY A 100 0.17 -5.09 5.88
CA GLY A 100 0.93 -4.03 6.52
C GLY A 100 0.36 -2.65 6.17
N LEU A 101 0.02 -1.87 7.20
CA LEU A 101 -0.30 -0.45 7.07
C LEU A 101 0.84 0.35 7.70
N LEU A 102 1.51 1.20 6.92
CA LEU A 102 2.72 1.89 7.38
C LEU A 102 2.65 3.39 7.08
N ALA A 103 3.07 4.19 8.07
CA ALA A 103 3.30 5.61 7.92
C ALA A 103 4.74 5.97 8.31
N ALA A 104 5.48 6.60 7.40
CA ALA A 104 6.85 7.06 7.57
C ALA A 104 7.21 8.06 6.45
N SER A 105 8.19 8.94 6.65
CA SER A 105 8.65 9.86 5.58
C SER A 105 9.56 9.17 4.59
N ASP A 106 10.48 8.34 5.11
CA ASP A 106 11.39 7.50 4.35
C ASP A 106 11.43 6.10 4.95
N LEU A 107 11.30 5.08 4.09
CA LEU A 107 11.18 3.69 4.49
C LEU A 107 11.95 2.78 3.51
N ARG A 108 12.65 1.79 4.04
CA ARG A 108 13.07 0.62 3.28
C ARG A 108 12.17 -0.56 3.60
N VAL A 109 11.58 -1.17 2.57
CA VAL A 109 10.85 -2.44 2.70
C VAL A 109 11.60 -3.55 1.99
N ILE A 110 11.67 -4.71 2.64
CA ILE A 110 12.26 -5.93 2.12
C ILE A 110 11.20 -7.02 2.18
N PHE A 111 11.00 -7.70 1.06
CA PHE A 111 10.04 -8.79 0.89
C PHE A 111 10.75 -10.12 0.68
N ASP A 112 10.09 -11.22 1.05
CA ASP A 112 10.45 -12.58 0.69
C ASP A 112 9.26 -13.29 0.02
N ASP A 113 9.31 -14.62 -0.06
CA ASP A 113 8.24 -15.41 -0.68
C ASP A 113 6.96 -15.47 0.16
N ALA A 114 7.06 -15.20 1.48
CA ALA A 114 5.92 -15.18 2.39
C ALA A 114 5.27 -13.79 2.50
N GLY A 115 6.03 -12.71 2.28
CA GLY A 115 5.52 -11.35 2.33
C GLY A 115 6.58 -10.34 2.78
N LEU A 116 6.18 -9.39 3.61
CA LEU A 116 7.06 -8.33 4.13
C LEU A 116 7.96 -8.93 5.20
N LEU A 117 9.25 -9.04 4.88
CA LEU A 117 10.29 -9.50 5.80
C LEU A 117 10.70 -8.39 6.76
N THR A 118 10.89 -7.16 6.26
CA THR A 118 11.34 -6.04 7.10
C THR A 118 10.85 -4.71 6.56
N ALA A 119 10.48 -3.82 7.48
CA ALA A 119 10.21 -2.41 7.22
C ALA A 119 11.09 -1.58 8.16
N THR A 120 12.03 -0.82 7.59
CA THR A 120 12.98 0.01 8.34
C THR A 120 12.70 1.47 8.05
N VAL A 121 12.30 2.23 9.09
CA VAL A 121 12.17 3.68 9.02
C VAL A 121 13.57 4.28 8.93
N LEU A 122 13.83 5.08 7.90
CA LEU A 122 15.14 5.66 7.63
C LEU A 122 15.27 7.09 8.14
N SER A 123 14.14 7.75 8.41
CA SER A 123 14.05 9.12 8.90
C SER A 123 13.79 9.18 10.41
N ASN A 124 14.12 10.32 11.01
CA ASN A 124 13.98 10.57 12.45
C ASN A 124 12.92 11.65 12.77
N ASP A 125 12.01 11.91 11.84
CA ASP A 125 10.95 12.91 11.96
C ASP A 125 9.63 12.28 12.42
N LEU A 126 8.82 13.05 13.14
CA LEU A 126 7.44 12.67 13.43
C LEU A 126 6.65 12.71 12.12
N PHE A 127 6.21 11.56 11.60
CA PHE A 127 5.60 11.49 10.28
C PHE A 127 4.39 10.57 10.21
N GLY A 128 3.25 11.16 9.87
CA GLY A 128 2.09 10.43 9.38
C GLY A 128 1.21 9.74 10.44
N ILE A 129 0.07 9.23 9.99
CA ILE A 129 -0.91 8.51 10.82
C ILE A 129 -1.37 7.25 10.08
N VAL A 130 -1.52 6.16 10.82
CA VAL A 130 -2.26 4.97 10.37
C VAL A 130 -3.55 4.87 11.18
N GLU A 131 -4.67 4.79 10.49
CA GLU A 131 -5.99 4.58 11.08
C GLU A 131 -6.67 3.36 10.44
N ASN A 132 -7.24 2.50 11.28
CA ASN A 132 -8.08 1.40 10.85
C ASN A 132 -9.42 1.45 11.57
N THR A 133 -10.49 1.70 10.82
CA THR A 133 -11.88 1.67 11.27
C THR A 133 -12.68 0.54 10.61
N GLY A 134 -12.12 -0.09 9.57
CA GLY A 134 -12.68 -1.26 8.90
C GLY A 134 -12.11 -2.59 9.39
N ASN A 135 -12.18 -3.62 8.55
CA ASN A 135 -11.74 -4.97 8.88
C ASN A 135 -10.41 -5.32 8.21
N ILE A 136 -9.56 -6.04 8.93
CA ILE A 136 -8.37 -6.70 8.39
C ILE A 136 -8.42 -8.15 8.85
N THR A 137 -8.52 -9.08 7.90
CA THR A 137 -8.56 -10.52 8.16
C THR A 137 -7.34 -11.17 7.53
N VAL A 138 -6.58 -11.94 8.31
CA VAL A 138 -5.45 -12.74 7.84
C VAL A 138 -5.71 -14.19 8.23
N LEU A 139 -5.80 -15.06 7.24
CA LEU A 139 -5.99 -16.50 7.41
C LEU A 139 -4.69 -17.23 7.07
N PHE A 140 -4.33 -18.22 7.89
CA PHE A 140 -3.13 -19.05 7.79
C PHE A 140 -3.48 -20.50 7.46
#